data_AF-A0A8F6RLG7-F1
#
_entry.id   AF-A0A8F6RLG7-F1
#
_cell.length_a   1.000
_cell.length_b   1.000
_cell.length_c   1.000
_cell.angle_alpha   90.00
_cell.angle_beta   90.00
_cell.angle_gamma   90.00
#
_symmetry.space_group_name_H-M   'P 1'
#
loop_
_entity.id
_entity.type
_entity.pdbx_description
1 polymer ?
#
loop_
_entity_poly.entity_id
_entity_poly.type
_entity_poly.pdbx_seq_one_letter_code
_entity_poly.pdbx_strand_id
1 'polypeptide(L)' 'MRVNGNTVTEEDCILSDRKQRIYDVRVGPDGYLCVLTDESDGQLLKVSPAATR' A
#
# COMPACT_ATOMS: atom_id res chain seq x y z
N MET A 1 -3.14 2.01 10.56
CA MET A 1 -4.47 1.48 10.91
C MET A 1 -4.53 1.17 12.39
N ARG A 2 -5.32 1.95 13.16
CA ARG A 2 -5.65 1.66 14.56
C ARG A 2 -7.14 1.35 14.67
N VAL A 3 -7.48 0.38 15.53
CA VAL A 3 -8.87 -0.07 15.74
C VAL A 3 -9.17 -0.03 17.23
N ASN A 4 -10.33 0.52 17.60
CA ASN A 4 -10.89 0.47 18.95
C ASN A 4 -12.22 -0.29 18.92
N GLY A 5 -12.22 -1.51 19.48
CA GLY A 5 -13.36 -2.43 19.38
C GLY A 5 -13.64 -2.81 17.93
N ASN A 6 -14.79 -2.39 17.40
CA ASN A 6 -15.19 -2.57 16.00
C ASN A 6 -15.04 -1.30 15.15
N THR A 7 -14.45 -0.24 15.70
CA THR A 7 -14.32 1.06 15.02
C THR A 7 -12.88 1.26 14.56
N VAL A 8 -12.67 1.53 13.27
CA VAL A 8 -11.38 2.00 12.75
C VAL A 8 -11.21 3.45 13.18
N THR A 9 -10.19 3.73 13.97
CA THR A 9 -9.96 5.07 14.52
C THR A 9 -8.92 5.86 13.73
N GLU A 10 -8.06 5.17 12.97
CA GLU A 10 -7.06 5.80 12.11
C GLU A 10 -6.84 4.97 10.84
N GLU A 11 -6.89 5.64 9.68
CA GLU A 11 -6.47 5.12 8.38
C GLU A 11 -5.30 5.96 7.86
N ASP A 12 -4.26 5.29 7.35
CA ASP A 12 -3.06 5.95 6.81
C ASP A 12 -2.92 5.62 5.32
N CYS A 13 -2.80 6.66 4.50
CA CYS A 13 -2.50 6.51 3.08
C CYS A 13 -0.98 6.50 2.86
N ILE A 14 -0.37 5.32 2.99
CA ILE A 14 1.10 5.12 3.02
C ILE A 14 1.85 5.40 1.70
N LEU A 15 1.14 5.64 0.59
CA LEU A 15 1.75 5.96 -0.72
C LEU A 15 1.37 7.36 -1.24
N SER A 16 0.68 8.18 -0.45
CA SER A 16 0.17 9.49 -0.88
C SER A 16 1.27 10.43 -1.39
N ASP A 17 2.45 10.39 -0.77
CA ASP A 17 3.57 11.28 -1.13
C ASP A 17 4.09 11.06 -2.56
N ARG A 18 3.80 9.89 -3.15
CA ARG A 18 4.22 9.56 -4.51
C ARG A 18 3.39 10.27 -5.58
N LYS A 19 2.18 10.76 -5.25
CA LYS A 19 1.26 11.43 -6.19
C LYS A 19 0.99 10.63 -7.48
N GLN A 20 0.93 9.30 -7.36
CA GLN A 20 0.70 8.36 -8.46
C GLN A 20 -0.67 7.70 -8.33
N ARG A 21 -1.30 7.41 -9.47
CA ARG A 21 -2.57 6.68 -9.48
C ARG A 21 -2.29 5.17 -9.45
N ILE A 22 -2.95 4.46 -8.56
CA ILE A 22 -2.85 3.00 -8.48
C ILE A 22 -3.80 2.37 -9.52
N TYR A 23 -3.27 1.46 -10.34
CA TYR A 23 -4.00 0.69 -11.34
C TYR A 23 -4.46 -0.67 -10.79
N ASP A 24 -3.53 -1.46 -10.24
CA ASP A 24 -3.80 -2.80 -9.69
C ASP A 24 -2.98 -3.03 -8.43
N VAL A 25 -3.49 -3.88 -7.54
CA VAL A 25 -2.81 -4.32 -6.32
C VAL A 25 -2.96 -5.82 -6.17
N ARG A 26 -1.84 -6.53 -6.05
CA ARG A 26 -1.81 -7.98 -5.81
C ARG A 26 -1.05 -8.33 -4.55
N VAL A 27 -1.54 -9.32 -3.82
CA VAL A 27 -0.87 -9.86 -2.64
C VAL A 27 0.08 -10.97 -3.07
N GLY A 28 1.34 -10.86 -2.66
CA GLY A 28 2.35 -11.89 -2.85
C GLY A 28 2.28 -13.00 -1.80
N PRO A 29 2.97 -14.14 -2.02
CA PRO A 29 2.92 -15.31 -1.13
C PRO A 29 3.34 -15.02 0.31
N ASP A 30 4.21 -14.03 0.53
CA ASP A 30 4.71 -13.64 1.85
C ASP A 30 4.03 -12.37 2.41
N GLY A 31 2.84 -12.02 1.89
CA GLY A 31 2.04 -10.90 2.37
C GLY A 31 2.51 -9.50 1.95
N TYR A 32 3.52 -9.41 1.07
CA TYR A 32 3.86 -8.14 0.42
C TYR A 32 2.82 -7.76 -0.65
N LEU A 33 2.72 -6.48 -0.98
CA LEU A 33 1.86 -5.99 -2.05
C LEU A 33 2.70 -5.66 -3.28
N CYS A 34 2.28 -6.15 -4.45
CA CYS A 34 2.68 -5.66 -5.75
C CYS A 34 1.68 -4.59 -6.20
N VAL A 35 2.14 -3.35 -6.36
CA VAL A 35 1.30 -2.21 -6.75
C VAL A 35 1.73 -1.75 -8.13
N LEU A 36 0.80 -1.73 -9.10
CA LEU A 36 1.03 -1.17 -10.42
C LEU A 36 0.47 0.25 -10.48
N THR A 37 1.23 1.18 -11.05
CA THR A 37 0.79 2.56 -11.24
C THR A 37 0.32 2.81 -12.69
N ASP A 38 -0.59 3.76 -12.87
CA ASP A 38 -1.37 3.97 -14.11
C ASP A 38 -0.73 4.99 -15.09
N GLU A 39 0.50 5.43 -14.83
CA GLU A 39 1.20 6.37 -15.70
C GLU A 39 1.75 5.68 -16.96
N SER A 40 2.03 6.46 -18.01
CA SER A 40 2.58 5.94 -19.28
C SER A 40 3.91 5.20 -19.11
N ASP A 41 4.71 5.60 -18.12
CA ASP A 41 5.90 4.87 -17.65
C ASP A 41 5.61 4.31 -16.24
N GLY A 42 4.59 3.46 -16.18
CA GLY A 42 4.05 2.91 -14.94
C GLY A 42 5.09 2.11 -14.15
N GLN A 43 5.00 2.19 -12.83
CA GLN A 43 5.92 1.52 -11.91
C GLN A 43 5.28 0.28 -11.31
N LEU A 44 6.07 -0.79 -11.18
CA LEU A 44 5.74 -1.93 -10.33
C LEU A 44 6.47 -1.79 -8.99
N LEU A 45 5.71 -1.48 -7.95
CA LEU A 45 6.24 -1.31 -6.59
C LEU A 45 6.04 -2.59 -5.78
N LYS A 46 7.05 -2.98 -5.00
CA LYS A 46 6.93 -3.98 -3.94
C LYS A 46 6.83 -3.26 -2.60
N VAL A 47 5.69 -3.39 -1.93
CA VAL A 47 5.43 -2.79 -0.62
C VAL A 47 5.39 -3.89 0.42
N SER A 48 6.22 -3.80 1.44
CA SER A 48 6.22 -4.72 2.59
C SER A 48 6.04 -3.92 3.88
N PRO A 49 5.52 -4.54 4.96
CA PRO A 49 5.56 -3.94 6.28
C PRO A 49 6.98 -3.44 6.59
N ALA A 50 7.08 -2.25 7.18
CA ALA A 50 8.34 -1.80 7.73
C ALA A 50 8.80 -2.82 8.78
N ALA A 51 10.06 -3.22 8.74
CA ALA A 51 10.61 -4.05 9.80
C ALA A 51 10.45 -3.28 11.13
N THR A 52 9.66 -3.82 12.05
CA THR A 52 9.56 -3.29 13.41
C THR A 52 10.96 -3.33 14.01
N ARG A 53 11.47 -2.16 14.41
CA ARG A 53 12.67 -2.06 15.24
C ARG A 53 12.27 -1.93 16.69
#